data_AF-T0KS00-F1
#
_entry.id   AF-T0KS00-F1
#
_cell.length_a   1.000
_cell.length_b   1.000
_cell.length_c   1.000
_cell.angle_alpha   90.00
_cell.angle_beta   90.00
_cell.angle_gamma   90.00
#
_symmetry.space_group_name_H-M   'P 1'
#
loop_
_entity.id
_entity.type
_entity.pdbx_description
1 polymer ?
#
loop_
_entity_poly.entity_id
_entity_poly.type
_entity_poly.pdbx_seq_one_letter_code
_entity_poly.pdbx_strand_id
1 'polypeptide(L)'
;MKNTYLAIILLMKYLLIVFALLFSACSVKNYEITQTKVIIIKTKKLKFADLGYVRNTEDSIELELFVASRAIEKISINHLICTSDGCMTKSNFNKEYLHESYPSEILQNILLADAIYGGKSREQTESGFEQKIVDEDVDIIYRVSEEETFFKDRKNKIIFKIKDTK
;
A
#
# COMPACT_ATOMS: atom_id res chain seq x y z
N MET A 1 2.18 19.81 -66.06
CA MET A 1 1.38 18.75 -65.40
C MET A 1 2.18 17.81 -64.49
N LYS A 2 3.42 17.38 -64.80
CA LYS A 2 4.20 16.47 -63.92
C LYS A 2 4.60 17.05 -62.54
N ASN A 3 4.94 18.34 -62.45
CA ASN A 3 5.39 18.96 -61.18
C ASN A 3 4.28 19.07 -60.11
N THR A 4 3.04 19.26 -60.52
CA THR A 4 1.90 19.39 -59.59
C THR A 4 1.55 18.05 -58.95
N TYR A 5 1.64 16.95 -59.71
CA TYR A 5 1.43 15.59 -59.18
C TYR A 5 2.51 15.18 -58.18
N LEU A 6 3.77 15.55 -58.42
CA LEU A 6 4.88 15.24 -57.50
C LEU A 6 4.71 15.97 -56.16
N ALA A 7 4.27 17.23 -56.18
CA ALA A 7 3.97 18.01 -54.98
C ALA A 7 2.80 17.44 -54.18
N ILE A 8 1.74 16.96 -54.86
CA ILE A 8 0.58 16.32 -54.21
C ILE A 8 0.97 14.98 -53.57
N ILE A 9 1.81 14.17 -54.23
CA ILE A 9 2.31 12.91 -53.67
C ILE A 9 3.20 13.17 -52.43
N LEU A 10 4.04 14.20 -52.47
CA LEU A 10 4.85 14.61 -51.31
C LEU A 10 3.95 15.09 -50.16
N LEU A 11 2.92 15.88 -50.43
CA LEU A 11 1.96 16.36 -49.42
C LEU A 11 1.17 15.21 -48.78
N MET A 12 0.70 14.25 -49.58
CA MET A 12 0.03 13.04 -49.08
C MET A 12 0.95 12.18 -48.21
N LYS A 13 2.25 12.10 -48.54
CA LYS A 13 3.25 11.37 -47.75
C LYS A 13 3.53 12.04 -46.40
N TYR A 14 3.60 13.37 -46.35
CA TYR A 14 3.71 14.11 -45.08
C TYR A 14 2.45 13.97 -44.23
N LEU A 15 1.25 14.01 -44.83
CA LEU A 15 -0.01 13.80 -44.12
C LEU A 15 -0.07 12.40 -43.48
N LEU A 16 0.40 11.37 -44.19
CA LEU A 16 0.50 10.00 -43.67
C LEU A 16 1.47 9.87 -42.49
N ILE A 17 2.61 10.56 -42.55
CA ILE A 17 3.60 10.57 -41.45
C ILE A 17 3.05 11.29 -40.22
N VAL A 18 2.38 12.44 -40.41
CA VAL A 18 1.73 13.18 -39.31
C VAL A 18 0.60 12.35 -38.69
N PHE A 19 -0.19 11.65 -39.51
CA PHE A 19 -1.25 10.77 -39.03
C PHE A 19 -0.69 9.57 -38.24
N ALA A 20 0.43 9.00 -38.66
CA ALA A 20 1.10 7.90 -37.94
C ALA A 20 1.63 8.34 -36.56
N LEU A 21 2.09 9.58 -36.41
CA LEU A 21 2.55 10.13 -35.13
C LEU A 21 1.42 10.37 -34.12
N LEU A 22 0.16 10.43 -34.55
CA LEU A 22 -0.99 10.57 -33.64
C LEU A 22 -1.34 9.26 -32.91
N PHE A 23 -0.86 8.11 -33.39
CA PHE A 23 -1.15 6.80 -32.78
C PHE A 23 -0.10 6.32 -31.76
N SER A 24 1.01 7.04 -31.56
CA SER A 24 2.05 6.67 -30.57
C SER A 24 1.79 7.25 -29.17
N ALA A 25 0.69 7.97 -28.93
CA ALA A 25 0.42 8.65 -27.67
C ALA A 25 -0.21 7.76 -26.57
N CYS A 26 -0.37 6.45 -26.78
CA CYS A 26 -0.87 5.55 -25.74
C CYS A 26 0.23 5.25 -24.71
N SER A 27 0.28 6.04 -23.65
CA SER A 27 1.00 5.69 -22.43
C SER A 27 0.22 4.60 -21.69
N VAL A 28 0.79 3.40 -21.60
CA VAL A 28 0.28 2.33 -20.75
C VAL A 28 0.52 2.75 -19.30
N LYS A 29 -0.50 3.28 -18.63
CA LYS A 29 -0.46 3.38 -17.16
C LYS A 29 -0.56 1.96 -16.61
N ASN A 30 0.50 1.50 -15.95
CA ASN A 30 0.44 0.27 -15.17
C ASN A 30 -0.71 0.41 -14.17
N TYR A 31 -1.72 -0.44 -14.28
CA TYR A 31 -2.86 -0.44 -13.38
C TYR A 31 -2.39 -0.95 -12.02
N GLU A 32 -2.39 -0.08 -11.02
CA GLU A 32 -2.09 -0.46 -9.64
C GLU A 32 -3.19 -1.39 -9.12
N ILE A 33 -2.80 -2.53 -8.54
CA ILE A 33 -3.73 -3.45 -7.89
C ILE A 33 -4.26 -2.74 -6.64
N THR A 34 -5.40 -2.07 -6.78
CA THR A 34 -6.11 -1.45 -5.66
C THR A 34 -7.07 -2.49 -5.07
N GLN A 35 -6.73 -3.03 -3.91
CA GLN A 35 -7.59 -3.99 -3.22
C GLN A 35 -8.42 -3.25 -2.16
N THR A 36 -9.75 -3.24 -2.33
CA THR A 36 -10.66 -2.83 -1.26
C THR A 36 -10.56 -3.83 -0.12
N LYS A 37 -10.35 -3.34 1.10
CA LYS A 37 -10.28 -4.16 2.30
C LYS A 37 -11.21 -3.61 3.37
N VAL A 38 -11.72 -4.49 4.23
CA VAL A 38 -12.27 -4.08 5.54
C VAL A 38 -11.08 -3.92 6.49
N ILE A 39 -10.89 -2.70 7.01
CA ILE A 39 -9.72 -2.35 7.81
C ILE A 39 -10.18 -1.92 9.21
N ILE A 40 -9.64 -2.58 10.23
CA ILE A 40 -9.80 -2.20 11.62
C ILE A 40 -8.44 -1.82 12.18
N ILE A 41 -8.31 -0.57 12.60
CA ILE A 41 -7.10 -0.03 13.23
C ILE A 41 -7.49 0.51 14.59
N LYS A 42 -6.74 0.11 15.60
CA LYS A 42 -6.82 0.70 16.92
C LYS A 42 -5.42 0.94 17.42
N THR A 43 -5.06 2.20 17.52
CA THR A 43 -3.83 2.66 18.17
C THR A 43 -4.15 3.80 19.13
N LYS A 44 -3.12 4.43 19.71
CA LYS A 44 -3.28 5.60 20.57
C LYS A 44 -3.80 6.81 19.79
N LYS A 45 -3.27 7.05 18.58
CA LYS A 45 -3.58 8.22 17.73
C LYS A 45 -4.62 7.94 16.65
N LEU A 46 -4.80 6.69 16.22
CA LEU A 46 -5.66 6.33 15.10
C LEU A 46 -6.66 5.25 15.50
N LYS A 47 -7.96 5.50 15.24
CA LYS A 47 -9.03 4.52 15.40
C LYS A 47 -9.89 4.52 14.14
N PHE A 48 -10.02 3.35 13.53
CA PHE A 48 -10.72 3.16 12.28
C PHE A 48 -11.34 1.77 12.21
N ALA A 49 -12.50 1.64 11.58
CA ALA A 49 -13.21 0.37 11.43
C ALA A 49 -14.20 0.46 10.26
N ASP A 50 -13.69 0.57 9.04
CA ASP A 50 -14.49 0.69 7.82
C ASP A 50 -13.67 0.21 6.60
N LEU A 51 -14.15 0.50 5.39
CA LEU A 51 -13.46 0.20 4.14
C LEU A 51 -12.23 1.09 3.94
N GLY A 52 -11.17 0.48 3.44
CA GLY A 52 -9.99 1.20 2.98
C GLY A 52 -9.32 0.48 1.83
N TYR A 53 -8.26 1.08 1.32
CA TYR A 53 -7.45 0.52 0.25
C TYR A 53 -6.02 0.37 0.72
N VAL A 54 -5.41 -0.77 0.38
CA VAL A 54 -3.97 -0.95 0.45
C VAL A 54 -3.46 -1.04 -0.98
N ARG A 55 -2.53 -0.17 -1.36
CA ARG A 55 -1.83 -0.18 -2.65
C ARG A 55 -0.36 -0.43 -2.41
N ASN A 56 0.23 -1.30 -3.22
CA ASN A 56 1.66 -1.58 -3.18
C ASN A 56 2.22 -1.34 -4.58
N THR A 57 3.20 -0.44 -4.69
CA THR A 57 3.95 -0.14 -5.91
C THR A 57 5.42 -0.50 -5.69
N GLU A 58 6.23 -0.43 -6.76
CA GLU A 58 7.67 -0.70 -6.64
C GLU A 58 8.37 0.27 -5.66
N ASP A 59 7.84 1.49 -5.51
CA ASP A 59 8.46 2.57 -4.74
C ASP A 59 7.78 2.88 -3.40
N SER A 60 6.53 2.42 -3.19
CA SER A 60 5.74 2.86 -2.04
C SER A 60 4.58 1.92 -1.69
N ILE A 61 4.18 1.98 -0.42
CA ILE A 61 2.95 1.36 0.08
C ILE A 61 2.00 2.48 0.51
N GLU A 62 0.76 2.43 0.08
CA GLU A 62 -0.26 3.40 0.49
C GLU A 62 -1.43 2.70 1.19
N LEU A 63 -1.82 3.23 2.33
CA LEU A 63 -3.05 2.91 3.04
C LEU A 63 -3.97 4.12 3.00
N GLU A 64 -5.16 3.96 2.42
CA GLU A 64 -6.15 5.03 2.29
C GLU A 64 -7.44 4.61 3.00
N LEU A 65 -7.85 5.39 4.01
CA LEU A 65 -8.99 5.06 4.89
C LEU A 65 -10.20 5.91 4.51
N PHE A 66 -11.36 5.27 4.28
CA PHE A 66 -12.56 5.95 3.83
C PHE A 66 -13.68 5.88 4.86
N VAL A 67 -14.42 6.99 5.00
CA VAL A 67 -15.71 7.03 5.73
C VAL A 67 -16.69 7.81 4.87
N ALA A 68 -17.87 7.24 4.62
CA ALA A 68 -18.93 7.89 3.83
C ALA A 68 -18.41 8.49 2.50
N SER A 69 -17.62 7.72 1.76
CA SER A 69 -17.01 8.10 0.48
C SER A 69 -16.03 9.28 0.53
N ARG A 70 -15.48 9.60 1.70
CA ARG A 70 -14.40 10.58 1.87
C ARG A 70 -13.16 9.89 2.42
N ALA A 71 -12.00 10.14 1.80
CA ALA A 71 -10.72 9.76 2.36
C ALA A 71 -10.47 10.61 3.61
N ILE A 72 -10.40 9.97 4.78
CA ILE A 72 -10.19 10.65 6.06
C ILE A 72 -8.73 10.59 6.53
N GLU A 73 -7.97 9.64 6.02
CA GLU A 73 -6.54 9.49 6.32
C GLU A 73 -5.86 8.78 5.15
N LYS A 74 -4.67 9.26 4.79
CA LYS A 74 -3.79 8.62 3.81
C LYS A 74 -2.42 8.46 4.43
N ILE A 75 -2.02 7.20 4.63
CA ILE A 75 -0.69 6.84 5.11
C ILE A 75 0.12 6.32 3.93
N SER A 76 1.21 7.01 3.58
CA SER A 76 2.15 6.57 2.55
C SER A 76 3.47 6.15 3.19
N ILE A 77 4.02 5.03 2.77
CA ILE A 77 5.27 4.45 3.28
C ILE A 77 6.24 4.31 2.13
N ASN A 78 7.39 4.97 2.25
CA ASN A 78 8.58 4.78 1.42
C ASN A 78 9.82 4.82 2.35
N HIS A 79 10.79 5.70 2.09
CA HIS A 79 11.84 6.04 3.06
C HIS A 79 11.29 6.68 4.35
N LEU A 80 10.16 7.37 4.27
CA LEU A 80 9.43 7.98 5.40
C LEU A 80 8.02 7.41 5.48
N ILE A 81 7.35 7.66 6.60
CA ILE A 81 5.91 7.48 6.72
C ILE A 81 5.26 8.85 6.74
N CYS A 82 4.38 9.10 5.77
CA CYS A 82 3.62 10.33 5.64
C CYS A 82 2.16 10.07 5.99
N THR A 83 1.60 10.95 6.81
CA THR A 83 0.18 11.00 7.20
C THR A 83 -0.41 12.34 6.76
N SER A 84 -1.69 12.57 7.04
CA SER A 84 -2.31 13.89 6.87
C SER A 84 -1.61 15.01 7.67
N ASP A 85 -0.96 14.65 8.79
CA ASP A 85 -0.25 15.59 9.68
C ASP A 85 1.21 15.87 9.26
N GLY A 86 1.72 15.20 8.21
CA GLY A 86 3.09 15.33 7.72
C GLY A 86 3.89 14.03 7.70
N CYS A 87 5.18 14.13 7.39
CA CYS A 87 6.08 12.99 7.20
C CYS A 87 7.10 12.85 8.32
N MET A 88 7.38 11.61 8.72
CA MET A 88 8.35 11.28 9.76
C MET A 88 9.10 9.99 9.43
N THR A 89 10.21 9.74 10.13
CA THR A 89 10.91 8.45 10.00
C THR A 89 10.02 7.31 10.48
N LYS A 90 10.26 6.11 9.97
CA LYS A 90 9.54 4.90 10.37
C LYS A 90 9.57 4.65 11.89
N SER A 91 10.73 4.88 12.53
CA SER A 91 10.88 4.76 13.98
C SER A 91 10.10 5.84 14.77
N ASN A 92 10.08 7.08 14.28
CA ASN A 92 9.28 8.14 14.91
C ASN A 92 7.78 7.86 14.78
N PHE A 93 7.34 7.34 13.63
CA PHE A 93 5.96 6.88 13.47
C PHE A 93 5.61 5.80 14.50
N ASN A 94 6.48 4.81 14.69
CA ASN A 94 6.28 3.77 15.71
C ASN A 94 6.11 4.38 17.11
N LYS A 95 6.98 5.31 17.49
CA LYS A 95 6.89 6.02 18.77
C LYS A 95 5.60 6.80 18.95
N GLU A 96 5.13 7.46 17.88
CA GLU A 96 3.97 8.35 17.95
C GLU A 96 2.62 7.64 17.82
N TYR A 97 2.53 6.66 16.91
CA TYR A 97 1.29 5.99 16.53
C TYR A 97 1.21 4.57 17.07
N LEU A 98 2.34 3.87 17.26
CA LEU A 98 2.41 2.47 17.68
C LEU A 98 3.10 2.35 19.05
N HIS A 99 4.21 1.59 19.12
CA HIS A 99 5.08 1.49 20.28
C HIS A 99 6.55 1.68 19.86
N GLU A 100 7.35 2.37 20.67
CA GLU A 100 8.72 2.76 20.30
C GLU A 100 9.71 1.58 20.18
N SER A 101 9.44 0.46 20.86
CA SER A 101 10.27 -0.74 20.79
C SER A 101 10.09 -1.55 19.49
N TYR A 102 9.11 -1.18 18.67
CA TYR A 102 8.84 -1.93 17.43
C TYR A 102 9.94 -1.69 16.38
N PRO A 103 10.33 -2.73 15.62
CA PRO A 103 11.19 -2.57 14.44
C PRO A 103 10.60 -1.54 13.47
N SER A 104 11.45 -0.71 12.87
CA SER A 104 11.03 0.37 11.95
C SER A 104 10.08 -0.11 10.85
N GLU A 105 10.27 -1.31 10.33
CA GLU A 105 9.49 -1.87 9.22
C GLU A 105 8.13 -2.48 9.62
N ILE A 106 7.75 -2.41 10.90
CA ILE A 106 6.58 -3.17 11.40
C ILE A 106 5.27 -2.82 10.68
N LEU A 107 5.00 -1.53 10.42
CA LEU A 107 3.77 -1.14 9.74
C LEU A 107 3.77 -1.65 8.30
N GLN A 108 4.88 -1.47 7.59
CA GLN A 108 5.05 -1.96 6.23
C GLN A 108 4.79 -3.48 6.16
N ASN A 109 5.40 -4.25 7.07
CA ASN A 109 5.22 -5.70 7.07
C ASN A 109 3.77 -6.11 7.39
N ILE A 110 3.08 -5.39 8.28
CA ILE A 110 1.66 -5.63 8.56
C ILE A 110 0.81 -5.32 7.32
N LEU A 111 1.07 -4.22 6.61
CA LEU A 111 0.28 -3.85 5.41
C LEU A 111 0.52 -4.81 4.24
N LEU A 112 1.72 -5.39 4.14
CA LEU A 112 2.09 -6.35 3.10
C LEU A 112 1.82 -7.81 3.46
N ALA A 113 1.27 -8.09 4.65
CA ALA A 113 1.10 -9.44 5.17
C ALA A 113 2.44 -10.22 5.28
N ASP A 114 3.55 -9.51 5.43
CA ASP A 114 4.88 -10.07 5.58
C ASP A 114 5.19 -10.43 7.04
N ALA A 115 6.18 -11.29 7.24
CA ALA A 115 6.64 -11.65 8.57
C ALA A 115 7.22 -10.44 9.32
N ILE A 116 6.88 -10.30 10.60
CA ILE A 116 7.37 -9.22 11.47
C ILE A 116 8.62 -9.67 12.25
N TYR A 117 9.39 -8.73 12.80
CA TYR A 117 10.59 -9.02 13.62
C TYR A 117 11.57 -9.99 12.93
N GLY A 118 11.78 -9.82 11.61
CA GLY A 118 12.68 -10.69 10.84
C GLY A 118 12.27 -12.16 10.80
N GLY A 119 10.98 -12.46 10.99
CA GLY A 119 10.46 -13.84 10.99
C GLY A 119 10.60 -14.59 12.31
N LYS A 120 10.93 -13.90 13.42
CA LYS A 120 11.02 -14.50 14.75
C LYS A 120 9.74 -15.26 15.11
N SER A 121 9.90 -16.50 15.59
CA SER A 121 8.78 -17.36 16.04
C SER A 121 7.68 -17.56 14.99
N ARG A 122 8.05 -17.62 13.72
CA ARG A 122 7.13 -17.94 12.62
C ARG A 122 6.80 -19.42 12.58
N GLU A 123 5.52 -19.72 12.59
CA GLU A 123 4.96 -21.05 12.42
C GLU A 123 4.09 -21.05 11.16
N GLN A 124 4.41 -21.91 10.20
CA GLN A 124 3.65 -22.01 8.96
C GLN A 124 2.33 -22.74 9.24
N THR A 125 1.24 -22.23 8.66
CA THR A 125 -0.08 -22.87 8.67
C THR A 125 -0.45 -23.30 7.25
N GLU A 126 -1.57 -23.99 7.10
CA GLU A 126 -2.06 -24.45 5.80
C GLU A 126 -2.33 -23.29 4.82
N SER A 127 -2.80 -22.14 5.32
CA SER A 127 -3.22 -21.00 4.51
C SER A 127 -2.37 -19.74 4.71
N GLY A 128 -1.25 -19.83 5.43
CA GLY A 128 -0.38 -18.68 5.74
C GLY A 128 0.57 -18.96 6.90
N PHE A 129 0.64 -18.08 7.89
CA PHE A 129 1.52 -18.27 9.04
C PHE A 129 1.05 -17.52 10.30
N GLU A 130 1.57 -17.93 11.45
CA GLU A 130 1.42 -17.22 12.71
C GLU A 130 2.77 -16.84 13.31
N GLN A 131 2.80 -15.75 14.08
CA GLN A 131 3.92 -15.36 14.93
C GLN A 131 3.42 -14.97 16.31
N LYS A 132 4.09 -15.47 17.34
CA LYS A 132 3.86 -15.07 18.73
C LYS A 132 5.16 -14.49 19.30
N ILE A 133 5.13 -13.21 19.68
CA ILE A 133 6.30 -12.47 20.14
C ILE A 133 5.97 -11.88 21.49
N VAL A 134 6.70 -12.30 22.52
CA VAL A 134 6.50 -11.87 23.90
C VAL A 134 7.86 -11.54 24.50
N ASP A 135 7.97 -10.34 25.06
CA ASP A 135 9.13 -9.88 25.83
C ASP A 135 8.68 -8.83 26.86
N GLU A 136 9.61 -8.02 27.36
CA GLU A 136 9.35 -6.96 28.33
C GLU A 136 8.47 -5.83 27.78
N ASP A 137 8.51 -5.57 26.47
CA ASP A 137 7.83 -4.45 25.82
C ASP A 137 6.54 -4.86 25.10
N VAL A 138 6.43 -6.13 24.66
CA VAL A 138 5.35 -6.54 23.75
C VAL A 138 4.68 -7.86 24.16
N ASP A 139 3.43 -8.02 23.74
CA ASP A 139 2.69 -9.29 23.76
C ASP A 139 1.86 -9.41 22.48
N ILE A 140 2.54 -9.81 21.40
CA ILE A 140 2.02 -9.80 20.03
C ILE A 140 1.53 -11.19 19.63
N ILE A 141 0.32 -11.21 19.07
CA ILE A 141 -0.22 -12.29 18.26
C ILE A 141 -0.39 -11.75 16.84
N TYR A 142 0.30 -12.37 15.89
CA TYR A 142 0.22 -12.02 14.47
C TYR A 142 -0.17 -13.24 13.65
N ARG A 143 -1.14 -13.08 12.76
CA ARG A 143 -1.65 -14.14 11.88
C ARG A 143 -1.83 -13.57 10.49
N VAL A 144 -1.39 -14.33 9.51
CA VAL A 144 -1.57 -14.05 8.10
C VAL A 144 -2.21 -15.27 7.46
N SER A 145 -3.26 -15.05 6.69
CA SER A 145 -3.88 -16.02 5.79
C SER A 145 -4.17 -15.38 4.44
N GLU A 146 -4.70 -16.16 3.49
CA GLU A 146 -5.15 -15.66 2.18
C GLU A 146 -6.22 -14.55 2.27
N GLU A 147 -7.05 -14.54 3.31
CA GLU A 147 -8.19 -13.60 3.45
C GLU A 147 -7.97 -12.50 4.49
N GLU A 148 -6.97 -12.66 5.37
CA GLU A 148 -6.82 -11.80 6.54
C GLU A 148 -5.36 -11.63 6.97
N THR A 149 -5.01 -10.38 7.29
CA THR A 149 -3.88 -10.06 8.15
C THR A 149 -4.37 -9.53 9.49
N PHE A 150 -3.99 -10.19 10.58
CA PHE A 150 -4.38 -9.85 11.94
C PHE A 150 -3.15 -9.65 12.82
N PHE A 151 -2.94 -8.42 13.28
CA PHE A 151 -1.93 -8.07 14.27
C PHE A 151 -2.61 -7.57 15.54
N LYS A 152 -2.21 -8.11 16.69
CA LYS A 152 -2.66 -7.63 17.99
C LYS A 152 -1.54 -7.64 19.00
N ASP A 153 -1.18 -6.47 19.50
CA ASP A 153 -0.38 -6.33 20.71
C ASP A 153 -1.32 -6.12 21.91
N ARG A 154 -1.35 -7.12 22.79
CA ARG A 154 -2.21 -7.12 23.97
C ARG A 154 -1.71 -6.15 25.03
N LYS A 155 -0.39 -6.02 25.19
CA LYS A 155 0.24 -5.15 26.18
C LYS A 155 0.05 -3.68 25.82
N ASN A 156 0.30 -3.35 24.54
CA ASN A 156 0.19 -1.98 24.03
C ASN A 156 -1.21 -1.61 23.51
N LYS A 157 -2.16 -2.56 23.56
CA LYS A 157 -3.57 -2.38 23.14
C LYS A 157 -3.72 -1.94 21.68
N ILE A 158 -2.79 -2.36 20.82
CA ILE A 158 -2.76 -2.05 19.39
C ILE A 158 -3.39 -3.20 18.60
N ILE A 159 -4.22 -2.87 17.61
CA ILE A 159 -4.86 -3.85 16.72
C ILE A 159 -4.77 -3.34 15.28
N PHE A 160 -4.37 -4.21 14.37
CA PHE A 160 -4.63 -4.10 12.94
C PHE A 160 -5.35 -5.36 12.48
N LYS A 161 -6.42 -5.20 11.71
CA LYS A 161 -7.13 -6.28 11.04
C LYS A 161 -7.43 -5.82 9.63
N ILE A 162 -6.88 -6.49 8.63
CA ILE A 162 -7.04 -6.18 7.22
C ILE A 162 -7.66 -7.42 6.59
N LYS A 163 -8.86 -7.26 6.01
CA LYS A 163 -9.63 -8.36 5.45
C LYS A 163 -10.09 -8.07 4.04
N ASP A 164 -10.20 -9.12 3.26
CA ASP A 164 -10.78 -9.04 1.92
C ASP A 164 -12.29 -8.78 2.00
N THR A 165 -12.78 -7.91 1.13
CA THR A 165 -14.22 -7.76 0.89
C THR A 165 -14.65 -8.93 0.02
N LYS A 166 -15.29 -9.93 0.63
CA LYS A 166 -15.84 -11.10 -0.08
C LYS A 166 -16.69 -10.73 -1.30
#